data_AF-A0A6D0IIX2-F1
#
_entry.id   AF-A0A6D0IIX2-F1
#
_cell.length_a   1.000
_cell.length_b   1.000
_cell.length_c   1.000
_cell.angle_alpha   90.00
_cell.angle_beta   90.00
_cell.angle_gamma   90.00
#
_symmetry.space_group_name_H-M   'P 1'
#
loop_
_entity.id
_entity.type
_entity.pdbx_description
1 polymer ?
#
loop_
_entity_poly.entity_id
_entity_poly.type
_entity_poly.pdbx_seq_one_letter_code
_entity_poly.pdbx_strand_id
1 'polypeptide(L)'
;VCFSFLGFDAVTTLSEETPDAARVIPKAIFLTAVYGGVIFIAASFFMQLFFPDISRFKDPDAALPEIALYVGGKLFQSIFLCTTFVNTLASGLASHASVSRLLYVMGRDNVFPERVFGYVHPKWRTPALNVIMVGIVALSALFFDLVTATALINFGALVAFTFVNLSVFNHFWRRKGMNKSWKDHFHYLLMPLV
;
A
#
# COMPACT_ATOMS: atom_id res chain seq x y z
N VAL A 1 -8.22 -6.41 8.00
CA VAL A 1 -7.27 -5.69 8.88
C VAL A 1 -5.89 -5.51 8.26
N CYS A 2 -5.28 -6.51 7.63
CA CYS A 2 -3.95 -6.35 7.02
C CYS A 2 -3.94 -5.30 5.88
N PHE A 3 -4.99 -5.27 5.06
CA PHE A 3 -5.15 -4.29 3.97
C PHE A 3 -5.00 -2.83 4.44
N SER A 4 -5.47 -2.51 5.64
CA SER A 4 -5.41 -1.16 6.21
C SER A 4 -4.00 -0.69 6.57
N PHE A 5 -3.06 -1.63 6.72
CA PHE A 5 -1.64 -1.34 6.99
C PHE A 5 -0.76 -1.53 5.75
N LEU A 6 -1.31 -1.95 4.61
CA LEU A 6 -0.54 -2.01 3.37
C LEU A 6 -0.30 -0.60 2.83
N GLY A 7 0.95 -0.29 2.50
CA GLY A 7 1.36 1.00 1.95
C GLY A 7 2.45 1.74 2.73
N PHE A 8 2.89 1.25 3.90
CA PHE A 8 4.04 1.85 4.59
C PHE A 8 5.34 1.74 3.76
N ASP A 9 5.44 0.70 2.93
CA ASP A 9 6.54 0.43 2.02
C ASP A 9 6.52 1.32 0.79
N ALA A 10 5.37 1.91 0.43
CA ALA A 10 5.26 2.87 -0.66
C ALA A 10 6.17 4.10 -0.47
N VAL A 11 6.48 4.46 0.78
CA VAL A 11 7.43 5.54 1.12
C VAL A 11 8.83 5.26 0.54
N THR A 12 9.21 3.99 0.36
CA THR A 12 10.50 3.62 -0.24
C THR A 12 10.59 3.96 -1.73
N THR A 13 9.45 4.09 -2.42
CA THR A 13 9.45 4.44 -3.85
C THR A 13 9.88 5.88 -4.12
N LEU A 14 9.74 6.77 -3.13
CA LEU A 14 10.25 8.16 -3.17
C LEU A 14 11.66 8.29 -2.54
N SER A 15 12.36 7.17 -2.35
CA SER A 15 13.71 7.19 -1.80
C SER A 15 14.70 7.97 -2.65
N GLU A 16 14.55 7.92 -3.98
CA GLU A 16 15.40 8.67 -4.93
C GLU A 16 15.21 10.20 -4.82
N GLU A 17 14.07 10.66 -4.32
CA GLU A 17 13.72 12.09 -4.22
C GLU A 17 13.88 12.66 -2.79
N THR A 18 14.25 11.82 -1.82
CA THR A 18 14.32 12.21 -0.40
C THR A 18 15.75 12.55 0.02
N PRO A 19 16.03 13.77 0.53
CA PRO A 19 17.32 14.11 1.14
C PRO A 19 17.63 13.17 2.33
N ASP A 20 18.83 12.62 2.38
CA ASP A 20 19.26 11.66 3.43
C ASP A 20 18.34 10.44 3.60
N ALA A 21 17.89 9.88 2.48
CA ALA A 21 17.07 8.67 2.38
C ALA A 21 17.44 7.56 3.37
N ALA A 22 18.75 7.28 3.55
CA ALA A 22 19.26 6.22 4.42
C ALA A 22 18.83 6.36 5.90
N ARG A 23 18.61 7.57 6.40
CA ARG A 23 18.19 7.83 7.79
C ARG A 23 16.72 8.21 7.90
N VAL A 24 16.18 8.88 6.88
CA VAL A 24 14.82 9.41 6.90
C VAL A 24 13.80 8.31 6.64
N ILE A 25 14.04 7.44 5.66
CA ILE A 25 13.06 6.41 5.25
C ILE A 25 12.74 5.42 6.37
N PRO A 26 13.72 4.85 7.11
CA PRO A 26 13.39 3.91 8.18
C PRO A 26 12.55 4.55 9.29
N LYS A 27 12.84 5.81 9.63
CA LYS A 27 12.06 6.58 10.61
C LYS A 27 10.66 6.89 10.09
N ALA A 28 10.54 7.27 8.83
CA ALA A 28 9.26 7.57 8.20
C ALA A 28 8.35 6.34 8.19
N ILE A 29 8.86 5.16 7.80
CA ILE A 29 8.11 3.89 7.81
C ILE A 29 7.60 3.56 9.22
N PHE A 30 8.46 3.69 10.24
CA PHE A 30 8.06 3.40 11.61
C PHE A 30 7.00 4.40 12.12
N LEU A 31 7.20 5.69 11.87
CA LEU A 31 6.26 6.73 12.29
C LEU A 31 4.91 6.59 11.58
N THR A 32 4.87 6.31 10.28
CA THR A 32 3.61 6.13 9.55
C THR A 32 2.84 4.92 10.06
N ALA A 33 3.52 3.80 10.35
CA ALA A 33 2.89 2.63 10.95
C ALA A 33 2.33 2.91 12.35
N VAL A 34 3.08 3.62 13.21
CA VAL A 34 2.64 3.97 14.57
C VAL A 34 1.46 4.94 14.53
N TYR A 35 1.56 6.05 13.79
CA TYR A 35 0.46 7.01 13.69
C TYR A 35 -0.79 6.39 13.07
N GLY A 36 -0.64 5.59 12.00
CA GLY A 36 -1.73 4.86 11.40
C GLY A 36 -2.39 3.92 12.41
N GLY A 37 -1.59 3.13 13.14
CA GLY A 37 -2.08 2.22 14.18
C GLY A 37 -2.84 2.94 15.28
N VAL A 38 -2.33 4.06 15.79
CA VAL A 38 -3.01 4.87 16.82
C VAL A 38 -4.35 5.41 16.31
N ILE A 39 -4.40 5.90 15.08
CA ILE A 39 -5.65 6.38 14.47
C ILE A 39 -6.66 5.24 14.32
N PHE A 40 -6.23 4.06 13.87
CA PHE A 40 -7.11 2.89 13.75
C PHE A 40 -7.64 2.44 15.11
N ILE A 41 -6.78 2.34 16.13
CA ILE A 41 -7.20 1.94 17.48
C ILE A 41 -8.19 2.94 18.05
N ALA A 42 -7.91 4.24 17.94
CA ALA A 42 -8.82 5.28 18.42
C ALA A 42 -10.16 5.23 17.69
N ALA A 43 -10.15 5.16 16.35
CA ALA A 43 -11.36 5.09 15.55
C ALA A 43 -12.20 3.85 15.87
N SER A 44 -11.59 2.67 15.95
CA SER A 44 -12.26 1.43 16.32
C SER A 44 -12.82 1.48 17.75
N PHE A 45 -12.10 2.08 18.70
CA PHE A 45 -12.56 2.25 20.07
C PHE A 45 -13.83 3.11 20.15
N PHE A 46 -13.83 4.29 19.51
CA PHE A 46 -15.02 5.15 19.48
C PHE A 46 -16.18 4.52 18.72
N MET A 47 -15.91 3.82 17.62
CA MET A 47 -16.94 3.13 16.84
C MET A 47 -17.62 2.02 17.67
N GLN A 48 -16.85 1.21 18.39
CA GLN A 48 -17.37 0.15 19.25
C GLN A 48 -18.18 0.71 20.43
N LEU A 49 -17.79 1.87 20.97
CA LEU A 49 -18.49 2.53 22.06
C LEU A 49 -19.88 3.05 21.64
N PHE A 50 -20.00 3.58 20.42
CA PHE A 50 -21.25 4.12 19.88
C PHE A 50 -22.15 3.06 19.24
N PHE A 51 -21.56 2.03 18.63
CA PHE A 51 -22.28 0.95 17.92
C PHE A 51 -21.80 -0.42 18.44
N PRO A 52 -22.31 -0.88 19.59
CA PRO A 52 -21.90 -2.15 20.17
C PRO A 52 -22.45 -3.39 19.44
N ASP A 53 -23.43 -3.22 18.56
CA ASP A 53 -24.13 -4.32 17.88
C ASP A 53 -24.12 -4.12 16.35
N ILE A 54 -23.60 -5.11 15.62
CA ILE A 54 -23.41 -5.10 14.16
C ILE A 54 -24.76 -5.26 13.45
N SER A 55 -25.79 -5.74 14.16
CA SER A 55 -27.14 -6.01 13.67
C SER A 55 -27.90 -4.80 13.11
N ARG A 56 -27.40 -3.57 13.32
CA ARG A 56 -28.02 -2.33 12.79
C ARG A 56 -27.52 -1.90 11.41
N PHE A 57 -26.43 -2.48 10.92
CA PHE A 57 -25.90 -2.17 9.60
C PHE A 57 -26.55 -3.07 8.55
N LYS A 58 -27.17 -2.46 7.53
CA LYS A 58 -27.75 -3.22 6.43
C LYS A 58 -26.68 -3.83 5.52
N ASP A 59 -25.53 -3.16 5.43
CA ASP A 59 -24.40 -3.59 4.64
C ASP A 59 -23.09 -3.27 5.40
N PRO A 60 -22.37 -4.28 5.93
CA PRO A 60 -21.15 -4.07 6.70
C PRO A 60 -20.07 -3.32 5.90
N ASP A 61 -20.07 -3.49 4.58
CA ASP A 61 -19.10 -2.88 3.67
C ASP A 61 -19.41 -1.39 3.38
N ALA A 62 -20.64 -0.93 3.65
CA ALA A 62 -21.09 0.46 3.50
C ALA A 62 -21.47 1.12 4.84
N ALA A 63 -20.88 0.67 5.95
CA ALA A 63 -21.18 1.19 7.29
C ALA A 63 -20.82 2.69 7.45
N LEU A 64 -19.79 3.18 6.76
CA LEU A 64 -19.31 4.57 6.87
C LEU A 64 -20.39 5.62 6.51
N PRO A 65 -21.05 5.54 5.34
CA PRO A 65 -22.20 6.40 5.01
C PRO A 65 -23.39 6.29 5.96
N GLU A 66 -23.67 5.12 6.52
CA GLU A 66 -24.76 4.92 7.49
C GLU A 66 -24.43 5.59 8.82
N ILE A 67 -23.19 5.45 9.32
CA ILE A 67 -22.71 6.13 10.52
C ILE A 67 -22.77 7.65 10.35
N ALA A 68 -22.35 8.17 9.19
CA ALA A 68 -22.41 9.61 8.91
C ALA A 68 -23.86 10.14 8.93
N LEU A 69 -24.82 9.35 8.44
CA LEU A 69 -26.25 9.69 8.51
C LEU A 69 -26.75 9.72 9.96
N TYR A 70 -26.37 8.74 10.79
CA TYR A 70 -26.77 8.68 12.20
C TYR A 70 -26.20 9.83 13.04
N VAL A 71 -24.96 10.26 12.77
CA VAL A 71 -24.27 11.29 13.56
C VAL A 71 -24.67 12.71 13.15
N GLY A 72 -24.83 12.98 11.85
CA GLY A 72 -24.97 14.35 11.32
C GLY A 72 -26.18 14.60 10.43
N GLY A 73 -27.04 13.61 10.20
CA GLY A 73 -28.20 13.72 9.31
C GLY A 73 -27.84 13.76 7.82
N LYS A 74 -28.83 13.97 6.96
CA LYS A 74 -28.71 13.83 5.49
C LYS A 74 -27.72 14.81 4.85
N LEU A 75 -27.66 16.05 5.34
CA LEU A 75 -26.73 17.06 4.80
C LEU A 75 -25.27 16.69 5.08
N PHE A 76 -24.97 16.23 6.30
CA PHE A 76 -23.62 15.79 6.65
C PHE A 76 -23.22 14.54 5.85
N GLN A 77 -24.13 13.59 5.70
CA GLN A 77 -23.91 12.40 4.87
C GLN A 77 -23.55 12.76 3.43
N SER A 78 -24.29 13.68 2.79
CA SER A 78 -24.01 14.06 1.40
C SER A 78 -22.64 14.73 1.23
N ILE A 79 -22.25 15.62 2.15
CA ILE A 79 -20.92 16.24 2.13
C ILE A 79 -19.84 15.18 2.32
N PHE A 80 -20.02 14.31 3.33
CA PHE A 80 -19.05 13.26 3.64
C PHE A 80 -18.87 12.25 2.48
N LEU A 81 -19.97 11.87 1.83
CA LEU A 81 -19.94 11.02 0.63
C LEU A 81 -19.20 11.71 -0.52
N CYS A 82 -19.45 12.99 -0.77
CA CYS A 82 -18.76 13.75 -1.80
C CYS A 82 -17.25 13.81 -1.54
N THR A 83 -16.84 14.13 -0.30
CA THR A 83 -15.43 14.15 0.10
C THR A 83 -14.79 12.77 -0.03
N THR A 84 -15.46 11.71 0.42
CA THR A 84 -14.96 10.34 0.32
C THR A 84 -14.79 9.92 -1.14
N PHE A 85 -15.74 10.26 -2.00
CA PHE A 85 -15.66 9.99 -3.43
C PHE A 85 -14.46 10.68 -4.09
N VAL A 86 -14.28 11.98 -3.83
CA VAL A 86 -13.13 12.75 -4.35
C VAL A 86 -11.81 12.18 -3.81
N ASN A 87 -11.75 11.83 -2.53
CA ASN A 87 -10.57 11.22 -1.91
C ASN A 87 -10.21 9.87 -2.55
N THR A 88 -11.20 9.00 -2.76
CA THR A 88 -10.98 7.69 -3.40
C THR A 88 -10.51 7.85 -4.84
N LEU A 89 -11.08 8.79 -5.60
CA LEU A 89 -10.60 9.09 -6.96
C LEU A 89 -9.16 9.61 -6.96
N ALA A 90 -8.83 10.56 -6.08
CA ALA A 90 -7.48 11.11 -5.96
C ALA A 90 -6.47 10.02 -5.59
N SER A 91 -6.80 9.18 -4.60
CA SER A 91 -5.97 8.04 -4.19
C SER A 91 -5.79 7.02 -5.32
N GLY A 92 -6.85 6.71 -6.07
CA GLY A 92 -6.78 5.78 -7.20
C GLY A 92 -5.86 6.28 -8.31
N LEU A 93 -5.97 7.57 -8.66
CA LEU A 93 -5.10 8.21 -9.65
C LEU A 93 -3.63 8.25 -9.18
N ALA A 94 -3.40 8.57 -7.91
CA ALA A 94 -2.06 8.59 -7.33
C ALA A 94 -1.41 7.19 -7.36
N SER A 95 -2.17 6.15 -6.99
CA SER A 95 -1.71 4.76 -7.05
C SER A 95 -1.43 4.31 -8.49
N HIS A 96 -2.30 4.67 -9.44
CA HIS A 96 -2.13 4.35 -10.86
C HIS A 96 -0.85 4.97 -11.44
N ALA A 97 -0.59 6.23 -11.11
CA ALA A 97 0.64 6.91 -11.50
C ALA A 97 1.88 6.28 -10.85
N SER A 98 1.80 5.90 -9.58
CA SER A 98 2.92 5.30 -8.84
C SER A 98 3.33 3.94 -9.41
N VAL A 99 2.37 3.05 -9.71
CA VAL A 99 2.64 1.74 -10.32
C VAL A 99 3.25 1.90 -11.71
N SER A 100 2.74 2.84 -12.51
CA SER A 100 3.25 3.11 -13.85
C SER A 100 4.71 3.58 -13.85
N ARG A 101 5.11 4.38 -12.84
CA ARG A 101 6.50 4.80 -12.61
C ARG A 101 7.39 3.65 -12.14
N LEU A 102 6.89 2.80 -11.24
CA LEU A 102 7.62 1.62 -10.76
C LEU A 102 7.96 0.68 -11.92
N LEU A 103 7.00 0.39 -12.80
CA LEU A 103 7.21 -0.42 -14.01
C LEU A 103 8.26 0.21 -14.95
N TYR A 104 8.29 1.54 -15.04
CA TYR A 104 9.29 2.25 -15.83
C TYR A 104 10.70 2.10 -15.25
N VAL A 105 10.86 2.26 -13.94
CA VAL A 105 12.14 2.04 -13.24
C VAL A 105 12.62 0.60 -13.40
N MET A 106 11.72 -0.39 -13.28
CA MET A 106 12.06 -1.79 -13.52
C MET A 106 12.47 -2.07 -14.98
N GLY A 107 11.89 -1.36 -15.95
CA GLY A 107 12.30 -1.42 -17.36
C GLY A 107 13.68 -0.79 -17.61
N ARG A 108 13.98 0.32 -16.93
CA ARG A 108 15.29 0.99 -16.96
C ARG A 108 16.41 0.11 -16.37
N ASP A 109 16.10 -0.60 -15.29
CA ASP A 109 17.07 -1.45 -14.59
C ASP A 109 17.25 -2.84 -15.26
N ASN A 110 16.78 -3.00 -16.51
CA ASN A 110 16.88 -4.22 -17.32
C ASN A 110 16.21 -5.48 -16.70
N VAL A 111 15.31 -5.30 -15.73
CA VAL A 111 14.50 -6.40 -15.17
C VAL A 111 13.40 -6.81 -16.15
N PHE A 112 12.83 -5.83 -16.86
CA PHE A 112 11.88 -6.03 -17.96
C PHE A 112 12.47 -5.57 -19.30
N PRO A 113 11.89 -6.01 -20.45
CA PRO A 113 12.35 -5.57 -21.77
C PRO A 113 12.34 -4.04 -21.89
N GLU A 114 13.54 -3.45 -21.93
CA GLU A 114 13.76 -2.00 -21.99
C GLU A 114 13.00 -1.33 -23.13
N ARG A 115 12.85 -2.04 -24.26
CA ARG A 115 12.15 -1.55 -25.46
C ARG A 115 10.68 -1.22 -25.23
N VAL A 116 10.02 -1.84 -24.26
CA VAL A 116 8.59 -1.64 -24.00
C VAL A 116 8.38 -0.84 -22.71
N PHE A 117 9.08 -1.20 -21.64
CA PHE A 117 8.85 -0.61 -20.31
C PHE A 117 9.75 0.60 -20.01
N GLY A 118 10.88 0.76 -20.72
CA GLY A 118 11.80 1.90 -20.61
C GLY A 118 11.47 3.05 -21.58
N TYR A 119 10.44 2.92 -22.42
CA TYR A 119 10.07 3.95 -23.38
C TYR A 119 9.25 5.08 -22.73
N VAL A 120 9.79 6.29 -22.77
CA VAL A 120 9.12 7.51 -22.29
C VAL A 120 8.63 8.32 -23.48
N HIS A 121 7.37 8.77 -23.43
CA HIS A 121 6.81 9.58 -24.51
C HIS A 121 7.55 10.93 -24.62
N PRO A 122 8.10 11.29 -25.79
CA PRO A 122 9.01 12.44 -25.93
C PRO A 122 8.35 13.81 -25.65
N LYS A 123 7.03 13.92 -25.84
CA LYS A 123 6.28 15.17 -25.62
C LYS A 123 5.73 15.33 -24.20
N TRP A 124 5.43 14.23 -23.53
CA TRP A 124 4.76 14.22 -22.21
C TRP A 124 5.69 13.80 -21.08
N ARG A 125 6.88 13.27 -21.40
CA ARG A 125 7.85 12.72 -20.44
C ARG A 125 7.23 11.70 -19.48
N THR A 126 6.16 11.03 -19.91
CA THR A 126 5.45 10.00 -19.15
C THR A 126 5.56 8.64 -19.85
N PRO A 127 5.64 7.53 -19.09
CA PRO A 127 5.66 6.18 -19.66
C PRO A 127 4.25 5.76 -20.08
N ALA A 128 3.77 6.30 -21.21
CA ALA A 128 2.38 6.13 -21.67
C ALA A 128 1.97 4.66 -21.86
N LEU A 129 2.89 3.79 -22.32
CA LEU A 129 2.64 2.36 -22.47
C LEU A 129 2.37 1.68 -21.11
N ASN A 130 3.15 2.03 -20.08
CA ASN A 130 2.95 1.48 -18.74
C ASN A 130 1.62 1.96 -18.15
N VAL A 131 1.25 3.23 -18.35
CA VAL A 131 -0.05 3.78 -17.92
C VAL A 131 -1.21 3.02 -18.58
N ILE A 132 -1.14 2.75 -19.88
CA ILE A 132 -2.18 2.00 -20.59
C ILE A 132 -2.27 0.56 -20.07
N MET A 133 -1.13 -0.13 -19.90
CA MET A 133 -1.11 -1.49 -19.36
C MET A 133 -1.72 -1.56 -17.96
N VAL A 134 -1.32 -0.65 -17.05
CA VAL A 134 -1.90 -0.58 -15.70
C VAL A 134 -3.39 -0.26 -15.77
N GLY A 135 -3.82 0.59 -16.70
CA GLY A 135 -5.24 0.88 -16.94
C GLY A 135 -6.04 -0.34 -17.38
N ILE A 136 -5.51 -1.14 -18.31
CA ILE A 136 -6.16 -2.38 -18.78
C ILE A 136 -6.28 -3.38 -17.62
N VAL A 137 -5.22 -3.53 -16.82
CA VAL A 137 -5.27 -4.40 -15.63
C VAL A 137 -6.27 -3.85 -14.60
N ALA A 138 -6.33 -2.54 -14.39
CA ALA A 138 -7.30 -1.91 -13.49
C ALA A 138 -8.74 -2.13 -13.95
N LEU A 139 -9.01 -2.18 -15.26
CA LEU A 139 -10.34 -2.52 -15.79
C LEU A 139 -10.79 -3.94 -15.42
N SER A 140 -9.87 -4.88 -15.18
CA SER A 140 -10.23 -6.21 -14.70
C SER A 140 -10.92 -6.18 -13.34
N ALA A 141 -10.73 -5.11 -12.54
CA ALA A 141 -11.41 -4.93 -11.26
C ALA A 141 -12.95 -4.89 -11.38
N LEU A 142 -13.51 -4.59 -12.58
CA LEU A 142 -14.95 -4.62 -12.81
C LEU A 142 -15.57 -6.02 -12.66
N PHE A 143 -14.77 -7.07 -12.70
CA PHE A 143 -15.22 -8.47 -12.58
C PHE A 143 -15.00 -9.06 -11.18
N PHE A 144 -14.42 -8.30 -10.25
CA PHE A 144 -14.13 -8.77 -8.89
C PHE A 144 -15.06 -8.11 -7.87
N ASP A 145 -15.43 -8.88 -6.86
CA ASP A 145 -16.10 -8.35 -5.67
C ASP A 145 -15.07 -7.81 -4.66
N LEU A 146 -15.48 -6.87 -3.80
CA LEU A 146 -14.60 -6.19 -2.83
C LEU A 146 -13.87 -7.19 -1.91
N VAL A 147 -14.58 -8.23 -1.47
CA VAL A 147 -14.00 -9.29 -0.63
C VAL A 147 -12.90 -10.04 -1.38
N THR A 148 -13.14 -10.39 -2.65
CA THR A 148 -12.14 -11.08 -3.47
C THR A 148 -10.94 -10.19 -3.79
N ALA A 149 -11.18 -8.90 -4.09
CA ALA A 149 -10.13 -7.94 -4.38
C ALA A 149 -9.22 -7.71 -3.16
N THR A 150 -9.81 -7.51 -1.98
CA THR A 150 -9.05 -7.36 -0.73
C THR A 150 -8.29 -8.63 -0.36
N ALA A 151 -8.87 -9.82 -0.56
CA ALA A 151 -8.16 -11.09 -0.36
C ALA A 151 -6.95 -11.23 -1.30
N LEU A 152 -7.11 -10.91 -2.59
CA LEU A 152 -6.03 -10.99 -3.58
C LEU A 152 -4.89 -10.02 -3.26
N ILE A 153 -5.21 -8.79 -2.83
CA ILE A 153 -4.21 -7.79 -2.44
C ILE A 153 -3.44 -8.27 -1.19
N ASN A 154 -4.14 -8.76 -0.16
CA ASN A 154 -3.49 -9.28 1.03
C ASN A 154 -2.58 -10.47 0.72
N PHE A 155 -3.05 -11.40 -0.13
CA PHE A 155 -2.24 -12.53 -0.57
C PHE A 155 -0.99 -12.08 -1.33
N GLY A 156 -1.14 -11.19 -2.31
CA GLY A 156 -0.02 -10.64 -3.08
C GLY A 156 1.01 -9.94 -2.20
N ALA A 157 0.56 -9.14 -1.23
CA ALA A 157 1.45 -8.49 -0.29
C ALA A 157 2.18 -9.46 0.63
N LEU A 158 1.51 -10.49 1.14
CA LEU A 158 2.13 -11.51 1.99
C LEU A 158 3.20 -12.30 1.23
N VAL A 159 2.91 -12.63 -0.03
CA VAL A 159 3.89 -13.26 -0.93
C VAL A 159 5.08 -12.33 -1.16
N ALA A 160 4.84 -11.06 -1.47
CA ALA A 160 5.91 -10.08 -1.66
C ALA A 160 6.79 -9.93 -0.40
N PHE A 161 6.20 -9.81 0.79
CA PHE A 161 6.94 -9.74 2.05
C PHE A 161 7.73 -11.02 2.32
N THR A 162 7.17 -12.18 2.01
CA THR A 162 7.89 -13.47 2.12
C THR A 162 9.13 -13.48 1.21
N PHE A 163 9.00 -13.02 -0.03
CA PHE A 163 10.13 -12.92 -0.97
C PHE A 163 11.18 -11.89 -0.52
N VAL A 164 10.76 -10.75 0.03
CA VAL A 164 11.67 -9.74 0.59
C VAL A 164 12.45 -10.34 1.76
N ASN A 165 11.77 -11.00 2.70
CA ASN A 165 12.39 -11.67 3.83
C ASN A 165 13.38 -12.76 3.38
N LEU A 166 13.01 -13.56 2.39
CA LEU A 166 13.89 -14.56 1.80
C LEU A 166 15.10 -13.93 1.09
N SER A 167 14.90 -12.81 0.41
CA SER A 167 15.97 -12.06 -0.26
C SER A 167 16.96 -11.46 0.73
N VAL A 168 16.47 -10.88 1.83
CA VAL A 168 17.28 -10.41 2.96
C VAL A 168 18.08 -11.57 3.54
N PHE A 169 17.43 -12.69 3.84
CA PHE A 169 18.11 -13.89 4.33
C PHE A 169 19.22 -14.34 3.37
N ASN A 170 18.94 -14.52 2.09
CA ASN A 170 19.93 -14.95 1.10
C ASN A 170 21.07 -13.92 0.92
N HIS A 171 20.75 -12.62 0.92
CA HIS A 171 21.74 -11.55 0.75
C HIS A 171 22.70 -11.48 1.94
N PHE A 172 22.18 -11.47 3.16
CA PHE A 172 22.98 -11.35 4.38
C PHE A 172 23.71 -12.65 4.73
N TRP A 173 23.05 -13.80 4.59
CA TRP A 173 23.61 -15.10 4.93
C TRP A 173 24.58 -15.62 3.88
N ARG A 174 24.20 -15.59 2.60
CA ARG A 174 24.95 -16.25 1.52
C ARG A 174 25.93 -15.34 0.80
N ARG A 175 25.58 -14.06 0.56
CA ARG A 175 26.43 -13.14 -0.21
C ARG A 175 27.38 -12.31 0.65
N LYS A 176 26.95 -11.81 1.81
CA LYS A 176 27.81 -10.99 2.68
C LYS A 176 28.60 -11.77 3.72
N GLY A 177 28.25 -13.04 4.00
CA GLY A 177 29.02 -13.91 4.89
C GLY A 177 29.26 -13.32 6.28
N MET A 178 28.35 -12.47 6.78
CA MET A 178 28.47 -11.82 8.10
C MET A 178 28.03 -12.78 9.21
N ASN A 179 28.73 -13.91 9.30
CA ASN A 179 28.46 -14.98 10.24
C ASN A 179 29.53 -15.03 11.34
N LYS A 180 29.86 -13.88 11.95
CA LYS A 180 30.97 -13.78 12.92
C LYS A 180 30.55 -13.42 14.35
N SER A 181 29.32 -12.97 14.61
CA SER A 181 28.88 -12.60 15.96
C SER A 181 27.49 -13.13 16.34
N TRP A 182 27.28 -13.45 17.62
CA TRP A 182 25.99 -13.90 18.16
C TRP A 182 24.87 -12.84 18.05
N LYS A 183 25.24 -11.55 18.02
CA LYS A 183 24.29 -10.45 17.75
C LYS A 183 23.82 -10.42 16.29
N ASP A 184 24.67 -10.84 15.36
CA ASP A 184 24.35 -10.93 13.93
C ASP A 184 23.39 -12.09 13.65
N HIS A 185 23.55 -13.22 14.35
CA HIS A 185 22.56 -14.31 14.30
C HIS A 185 21.18 -13.85 14.74
N PHE A 186 21.08 -13.08 15.83
CA PHE A 186 19.77 -12.62 16.32
C PHE A 186 19.16 -11.54 15.41
N HIS A 187 19.94 -10.60 14.87
CA HIS A 187 19.41 -9.56 13.98
C HIS A 187 19.10 -10.07 12.58
N TYR A 188 19.90 -10.98 12.01
CA TYR A 188 19.75 -11.42 10.62
C TYR A 188 18.99 -12.73 10.43
N LEU A 189 18.75 -13.51 11.50
CA LEU A 189 17.97 -14.75 11.45
C LEU A 189 16.54 -14.57 11.99
N LEU A 190 16.34 -13.75 13.03
CA LEU A 190 15.01 -13.54 13.63
C LEU A 190 14.21 -12.37 13.03
N MET A 191 14.83 -11.25 12.64
CA MET A 191 14.07 -10.13 12.04
C MET A 191 13.46 -10.42 10.66
N PRO A 192 14.02 -11.28 9.78
CA PRO A 192 13.37 -11.60 8.52
C PRO A 192 12.32 -12.73 8.63
N LEU A 193 12.21 -13.40 9.78
CA LEU A 193 11.34 -14.57 9.96
C LEU A 193 10.04 -14.22 10.73
N VAL A 194 9.99 -13.04 11.35
CA VAL A 194 8.83 -12.44 12.03
C VAL A 194 8.30 -11.28 11.19
#